data_AF-A0A4R5Q7N4-F1
#
_entry.id   AF-A0A4R5Q7N4-F1
#
_cell.length_a   1.000
_cell.length_b   1.000
_cell.length_c   1.000
_cell.angle_alpha   90.00
_cell.angle_beta   90.00
_cell.angle_gamma   90.00
#
_symmetry.space_group_name_H-M   'P 1'
#
loop_
_entity.id
_entity.type
_entity.pdbx_description
1 polymer ?
#
loop_
_entity_poly.entity_id
_entity_poly.type
_entity_poly.pdbx_seq_one_letter_code
_entity_poly.pdbx_strand_id
1 'polypeptide(L)' 'MRLGLTRADAGYRASAAFRQGLSECGLTWAVGIPHIQKVYGTDVQLIRPSGRERCLAPDEDHVTPRRR' A
#
# COMPACT_ATOMS: atom_id res chain seq x y z
N MET A 1 12.71 -1.62 20.99
CA MET A 1 12.99 -2.08 19.61
C MET A 1 13.21 -0.86 18.74
N ARG A 2 14.32 -0.79 17.99
CA ARG A 2 14.57 0.34 17.07
C ARG A 2 14.49 -0.17 15.64
N LEU A 3 13.30 -0.09 15.07
CA LEU A 3 13.02 -0.47 13.70
C LEU A 3 13.34 0.73 12.80
N GLY A 4 13.93 0.47 11.63
CA GLY A 4 14.51 1.47 10.73
C GLY A 4 13.50 2.37 9.98
N LEU A 5 14.01 3.17 9.05
CA LEU A 5 13.24 3.99 8.12
C LEU A 5 13.17 3.29 6.75
N THR A 6 11.96 3.07 6.23
CA THR A 6 11.75 2.43 4.93
C THR A 6 11.13 3.40 3.94
N ARG A 7 11.64 3.42 2.71
CA ARG A 7 11.06 4.17 1.59
C ARG A 7 10.68 3.22 0.46
N ALA A 8 9.43 3.26 0.04
CA ALA A 8 8.95 2.50 -1.11
C ALA A 8 8.58 3.44 -2.27
N ASP A 9 8.66 2.93 -3.50
CA ASP A 9 8.22 3.65 -4.69
C ASP A 9 6.68 3.82 -4.75
N ALA A 10 6.19 4.72 -5.61
CA ALA A 10 4.78 4.98 -5.85
C ALA A 10 3.96 3.75 -6.27
N GLY A 11 4.59 2.74 -6.89
CA GLY A 11 3.92 1.48 -7.24
C GLY A 11 3.33 0.75 -6.02
N TYR A 12 3.94 0.89 -4.84
CA TYR A 12 3.52 0.20 -3.62
C TYR A 12 2.39 0.90 -2.86
N ARG A 13 1.93 2.07 -3.34
CA ARG A 13 0.85 2.83 -2.67
C ARG A 13 -0.49 2.09 -2.67
N ALA A 14 -0.75 1.27 -3.69
CA ALA A 14 -2.04 0.59 -3.86
C ALA A 14 -2.27 -0.53 -2.84
N SER A 15 -1.18 -1.16 -2.36
CA SER A 15 -1.26 -2.23 -1.37
C SER A 15 -1.58 -1.68 0.02
N ALA A 16 -2.72 -2.08 0.58
CA ALA A 16 -3.04 -1.82 1.98
C ALA A 16 -2.25 -2.75 2.91
N ALA A 17 -2.08 -4.02 2.53
CA ALA A 17 -1.39 -5.03 3.32
C ALA A 17 0.10 -4.69 3.50
N PHE A 18 0.77 -4.22 2.45
CA PHE A 18 2.17 -3.77 2.51
C PHE A 18 2.36 -2.63 3.54
N ARG A 19 1.50 -1.60 3.47
CA ARG A 19 1.54 -0.47 4.42
C ARG A 19 1.20 -0.89 5.85
N GLN A 20 0.29 -1.85 6.00
CA GLN A 20 -0.04 -2.43 7.30
C GLN A 20 1.16 -3.21 7.87
N GLY A 21 1.79 -4.07 7.09
CA GLY A 21 2.98 -4.82 7.49
C GLY A 21 4.14 -3.91 7.93
N LEU A 22 4.38 -2.79 7.23
CA LEU A 22 5.38 -1.81 7.66
C LEU A 22 5.06 -1.19 9.03
N SER A 23 3.77 -0.95 9.30
CA SER A 23 3.29 -0.38 10.55
C SER A 23 3.34 -1.40 11.70
N GLU A 24 2.99 -2.66 11.43
CA GLU A 24 3.11 -3.79 12.37
C GLU A 24 4.58 -4.08 12.70
N CYS A 25 5.47 -3.94 11.72
CA CYS A 25 6.92 -3.96 11.92
C CYS A 25 7.46 -2.70 12.62
N GLY A 26 6.61 -1.75 13.06
CA GLY A 26 7.01 -0.54 13.79
C GLY A 26 8.02 0.34 13.05
N LEU A 27 8.04 0.29 11.71
CA LEU A 27 8.95 1.07 10.89
C LEU A 27 8.40 2.49 10.71
N THR A 28 9.29 3.49 10.70
CA THR A 28 8.94 4.78 10.10
C THR A 28 8.98 4.58 8.59
N TRP A 29 7.93 4.94 7.86
CA TRP A 29 7.89 4.67 6.42
C TRP A 29 7.29 5.81 5.59
N ALA A 30 7.73 5.88 4.34
CA ALA A 30 7.18 6.76 3.32
C ALA A 30 7.04 6.00 2.01
N VAL A 31 5.91 6.18 1.31
CA VAL A 31 5.69 5.65 -0.04
C VAL A 31 5.68 6.80 -1.04
N GLY A 32 6.16 6.55 -2.26
CA GLY A 32 6.02 7.49 -3.36
C GLY A 32 4.56 7.81 -3.66
N ILE A 33 4.31 8.99 -4.22
CA ILE A 33 3.00 9.40 -4.72
C ILE A 33 3.12 9.52 -6.24
N PRO A 34 2.20 8.93 -7.02
CA PRO A 34 2.24 9.06 -8.47
C PRO A 34 2.06 10.53 -8.87
N HIS A 35 2.75 10.93 -9.94
CA HIS A 35 2.66 12.29 -10.49
C HIS A 35 1.23 12.69 -10.84
N ILE A 36 0.42 11.74 -11.30
CA ILE A 36 -1.00 11.95 -11.63
C ILE A 36 -1.84 11.23 -10.57
N GLN A 37 -2.65 12.00 -9.84
CA GLN A 37 -3.59 11.46 -8.87
C GLN A 37 -4.99 11.99 -9.12
N LYS A 38 -5.97 11.08 -9.10
CA LYS A 38 -7.37 11.47 -9.13
C LYS A 38 -7.77 11.99 -7.74
N VAL A 39 -8.07 13.28 -7.66
CA VAL A 39 -8.58 13.93 -6.45
C VAL A 39 -10.06 14.19 -6.65
N TYR A 40 -10.86 13.83 -5.66
CA TYR A 40 -12.28 14.13 -5.62
C TYR A 40 -12.51 15.26 -4.61
N GLY A 41 -13.41 16.17 -4.93
CA GLY A 41 -13.84 17.23 -4.02
C GLY A 41 -14.42 16.65 -2.72
N THR A 42 -14.40 17.44 -1.65
CA THR A 42 -14.91 17.00 -0.34
C THR A 42 -16.42 16.71 -0.35
N ASP A 43 -17.14 17.23 -1.33
CA ASP A 43 -18.57 16.97 -1.58
C ASP A 43 -18.86 15.59 -2.18
N VAL A 44 -17.84 14.88 -2.67
CA VAL A 44 -18.00 13.55 -3.29
C VAL A 44 -18.17 12.49 -2.22
N GLN A 45 -19.35 11.85 -2.20
CA GLN A 45 -19.65 10.76 -1.27
C GLN A 45 -19.17 9.41 -1.81
N LEU A 46 -18.42 8.66 -0.98
CA LEU A 46 -18.03 7.30 -1.29
C LEU A 46 -19.18 6.34 -1.00
N ILE A 47 -19.90 5.92 -2.04
CA ILE A 47 -20.92 4.88 -1.93
C ILE A 47 -20.22 3.53 -1.90
N ARG A 48 -20.45 2.75 -0.83
CA ARG A 48 -19.89 1.40 -0.71
C ARG A 48 -20.46 0.53 -1.85
N PRO A 49 -19.62 -0.12 -2.67
CA PRO A 49 -20.13 -0.99 -3.72
C PRO A 49 -20.87 -2.19 -3.09
N SER A 50 -22.10 -2.45 -3.56
CA SER A 50 -22.87 -3.65 -3.24
C SER A 50 -22.54 -4.74 -4.26
N GLY A 51 -21.85 -5.80 -3.84
CA GLY A 51 -21.72 -7.00 -4.67
C GLY A 51 -20.43 -7.17 -5.47
N ARG A 52 -19.28 -6.91 -4.84
CA ARG A 52 -18.03 -7.61 -5.20
C ARG A 52 -17.26 -7.86 -3.92
N GLU A 53 -16.95 -9.11 -3.63
CA GLU A 53 -15.83 -9.40 -2.74
C GLU A 53 -14.66 -8.60 -3.30
N ARG A 54 -14.02 -7.77 -2.47
CA ARG A 54 -12.72 -7.26 -2.87
C ARG A 54 -11.93 -8.52 -3.16
N CYS A 55 -11.49 -8.69 -4.39
CA CYS A 55 -10.36 -9.56 -4.63
C CYS A 55 -9.26 -8.91 -3.79
N LEU A 56 -9.10 -9.40 -2.56
CA LEU A 56 -7.81 -9.46 -1.91
C LEU A 56 -7.02 -10.35 -2.86
N ALA A 57 -6.65 -9.79 -4.03
CA ALA A 57 -5.53 -10.33 -4.75
C ALA A 57 -4.45 -10.31 -3.67
N PRO A 58 -3.92 -11.49 -3.26
CA PRO A 58 -2.74 -11.46 -2.42
C PRO A 58 -1.78 -10.51 -3.14
N ASP A 59 -1.27 -9.52 -2.41
CA ASP A 59 -0.11 -8.79 -2.90
C ASP A 59 0.96 -9.87 -3.03
N GLU A 60 1.06 -10.50 -4.21
CA GLU A 60 2.12 -11.44 -4.51
C GLU A 60 3.40 -10.62 -4.51
N ASP A 61 4.02 -10.57 -3.33
CA ASP A 61 5.39 -10.12 -3.20
C ASP A 61 6.20 -10.90 -4.23
N HIS A 62 6.83 -10.18 -5.16
CA HIS A 62 7.92 -10.73 -5.95
C HIS A 62 9.05 -11.10 -4.99
N VAL A 63 8.96 -12.29 -4.38
CA VAL A 63 10.08 -12.96 -3.72
C VAL A 63 11.07 -13.29 -4.82
N THR A 64 11.98 -12.36 -5.07
CA THR A 64 13.21 -12.69 -5.78
C THR A 64 13.97 -13.66 -4.86
N PRO A 65 14.21 -14.93 -5.26
CA PRO A 65 15.02 -15.81 -4.45
C PRO A 65 16.42 -15.18 -4.39
N ARG A 66 16.85 -14.77 -3.19
CA ARG A 66 18.25 -14.42 -2.97
C ARG A 66 19.07 -15.66 -3.30
N ARG A 67 19.78 -15.64 -4.42
CA ARG A 67 20.83 -16.63 -4.67
C ARG A 67 21.84 -16.51 -3.53
N ARG A 68 22.10 -17.67 -2.94
CA ARG A 68 23.07 -17.92 -1.88
C ARG A 68 24.48 -17.64 -2.35
#